data_AF-A0A7R7A5D1-F1
#
_entry.id   AF-A0A7R7A5D1-F1
#
_cell.length_a   1.000
_cell.length_b   1.000
_cell.length_c   1.000
_cell.angle_alpha   90.00
_cell.angle_beta   90.00
_cell.angle_gamma   90.00
#
_symmetry.space_group_name_H-M   'P 1'
#
loop_
_entity.id
_entity.type
_entity.pdbx_description
1 polymer ?
#
loop_
_entity_poly.entity_id
_entity_poly.type
_entity_poly.pdbx_seq_one_letter_code
_entity_poly.pdbx_strand_id
1 'polypeptide(L)'
;MSAVESFINYKATTGMQCGSYSIDLPPLKENEQYRFHFDATKCIGCHCCEVACNEQNNNPAEVKWRRVGEVEGGEFPNVLQMFLSMSCNHCIDPACLKGCPTNSYIKIDNGIVIHDDEACIGCQYCTWNCPYDVPVFDTKRHIVTKCHMCYERIEVNQTPSCVQACPEGAIEIEVVNIDEWLDGKIDQEANAPGLIDARVTGSTTRFTLPENLPEKLEPMDKDLIKPANKEWPLVFMTVFTQISLIGFGAIFLGDLGSKFTALPSPSFTMAFVVFMLSAIGLPLSALHLGRPFKALSAMKNIKTSWLSKEAAALGVFAEGIGIVALLYYFHIDGFFRLFLEALILGIGIYGIYAQSMIYRIPAKPTWNTVLTTYTFFTTGYIATTLLALMAIIQGWSEVANILLVFTILLGAMHLYLFLESQKLYEKNNYQIQKAKKLLQSSFANLYRFRKASLPIAALLLPLLSIIALNAGSIGFAFLFVLSAVLLGFASEIVGRLLFYTTAIKTGMPGNFFAGAQRP
;
A
#
# COMPACT_ATOMS: atom_id res chain seq x y z
N MET A 1 33.92 24.96 38.84
CA MET A 1 33.62 23.92 37.85
C MET A 1 33.63 22.58 38.56
N SER A 2 32.52 21.86 38.56
CA SER A 2 32.41 20.53 39.18
C SER A 2 33.25 19.49 38.44
N ALA A 3 33.55 18.34 39.06
CA ALA A 3 34.23 17.23 38.37
C ALA A 3 33.44 16.76 37.13
N VAL A 4 32.11 16.83 37.19
CA VAL A 4 31.22 16.52 36.07
C VAL A 4 31.35 17.55 34.95
N GLU A 5 31.31 18.84 35.27
CA GLU A 5 31.55 19.90 34.26
C GLU A 5 32.94 19.82 33.65
N SER A 6 33.98 19.52 34.45
CA SER A 6 35.34 19.33 33.96
C SER A 6 35.45 18.16 32.99
N PHE A 7 34.78 17.05 33.30
CA PHE A 7 34.74 15.86 32.44
C PHE A 7 33.96 16.12 31.14
N ILE A 8 32.81 16.80 31.22
CA ILE A 8 32.01 17.19 30.06
C ILE A 8 32.80 18.15 29.16
N ASN A 9 33.40 19.20 29.75
CA ASN A 9 34.17 20.18 29.00
C ASN A 9 35.42 19.56 28.36
N TYR A 10 36.16 18.72 29.10
CA TYR A 10 37.31 18.01 28.55
C TYR A 10 36.92 17.15 27.34
N LYS A 11 35.82 16.39 27.44
CA LYS A 11 35.28 15.61 26.32
C LYS A 11 34.86 16.48 25.14
N ALA A 12 34.14 17.57 25.38
CA ALA A 12 33.75 18.51 24.34
C ALA A 12 34.96 19.12 23.62
N THR A 13 36.00 19.51 24.36
CA THR A 13 37.24 20.07 23.77
C THR A 13 38.10 19.07 23.03
N THR A 14 38.05 17.78 23.41
CA THR A 14 38.95 16.75 22.84
C THR A 14 38.27 15.89 21.77
N GLY A 15 36.96 16.04 21.57
CA GLY A 15 36.18 15.13 20.73
C GLY A 15 36.17 13.68 21.24
N MET A 16 36.63 13.46 22.47
CA MET A 16 37.00 12.14 22.99
C MET A 16 35.82 11.48 23.72
N GLN A 17 34.76 11.19 22.97
CA GLN A 17 33.78 10.09 23.09
C GLN A 17 32.43 10.47 22.48
N CYS A 18 31.85 9.56 21.70
CA CYS A 18 30.42 9.37 21.41
C CYS A 18 29.56 10.63 21.53
N GLY A 19 29.45 11.36 20.42
CA GLY A 19 28.48 12.44 20.14
C GLY A 19 28.48 13.64 21.12
N SER A 20 28.09 14.82 20.61
CA SER A 20 27.83 15.97 21.48
C SER A 20 26.67 15.65 22.41
N TYR A 21 26.82 15.69 23.73
CA TYR A 21 25.75 15.36 24.69
C TYR A 21 24.69 16.46 24.75
N SER A 22 25.15 17.70 24.67
CA SER A 22 24.32 18.89 24.55
C SER A 22 24.16 19.26 23.08
N ILE A 23 23.00 19.78 22.74
CA ILE A 23 22.76 20.38 21.44
C ILE A 23 22.51 21.87 21.64
N ASP A 24 23.23 22.70 20.90
CA ASP A 24 23.02 24.14 20.86
C ASP A 24 22.41 24.48 19.49
N LEU A 25 21.09 24.38 19.42
CA LEU A 25 20.35 24.76 18.21
C LEU A 25 19.80 26.17 18.39
N PRO A 26 19.98 27.06 17.41
CA PRO A 26 19.32 28.35 17.45
C PRO A 26 17.80 28.15 17.46
N PRO A 27 17.04 29.06 18.11
CA PRO A 27 15.59 29.04 18.00
C PRO A 27 15.16 29.07 16.53
N LEU A 28 14.22 28.19 16.18
CA LEU A 28 13.67 28.13 14.82
C LEU A 28 12.97 29.44 14.46
N LYS A 29 13.25 29.94 13.26
CA LYS A 29 12.53 31.06 12.65
C LYS A 29 11.34 30.55 11.86
N GLU A 30 10.56 31.49 11.34
CA GLU A 30 9.48 31.17 10.40
C GLU A 30 10.04 30.39 9.19
N ASN A 31 9.30 29.35 8.79
CA ASN A 31 9.64 28.46 7.69
C ASN A 31 10.96 27.66 7.88
N GLU A 32 11.43 27.50 9.12
CA GLU A 32 12.53 26.61 9.47
C GLU A 32 12.02 25.34 10.18
N GLN A 33 12.73 24.24 10.02
CA GLN A 33 12.52 23.02 10.81
C GLN A 33 13.83 22.30 11.13
N TYR A 34 13.78 21.37 12.09
CA TYR A 34 14.89 20.46 12.32
C TYR A 34 15.00 19.41 11.22
N ARG A 35 16.24 19.00 10.93
CA ARG A 35 16.58 17.90 10.04
C ARG A 35 17.73 17.07 10.59
N PHE A 36 17.84 15.84 10.11
CA PHE A 36 19.08 15.07 10.26
C PHE A 36 20.10 15.51 9.21
N HIS A 37 21.35 15.57 9.61
CA HIS A 37 22.50 15.50 8.71
C HIS A 37 23.21 14.17 8.94
N PHE A 38 23.47 13.45 7.85
CA PHE A 38 24.23 12.21 7.87
C PHE A 38 25.46 12.32 6.96
N ASP A 39 26.63 12.11 7.54
CA ASP A 39 27.90 12.11 6.84
C ASP A 39 28.38 10.68 6.57
N ALA A 40 28.17 10.21 5.33
CA ALA A 40 28.56 8.88 4.91
C ALA A 40 30.09 8.69 4.84
N THR A 41 30.87 9.78 4.79
CA THR A 41 32.35 9.72 4.78
C THR A 41 32.93 9.34 6.14
N LYS A 42 32.17 9.57 7.21
CA LYS A 42 32.53 9.24 8.60
C LYS A 42 31.92 7.92 9.07
N CYS A 43 30.90 7.40 8.39
CA CYS A 43 30.16 6.25 8.87
C CYS A 43 30.92 4.93 8.66
N ILE A 44 31.38 4.32 9.75
CA ILE A 44 32.08 3.03 9.75
C ILE A 44 31.16 1.79 9.89
N GLY A 45 29.84 1.96 9.79
CA GLY A 45 28.91 0.83 9.85
C GLY A 45 28.83 0.11 11.21
N CYS A 46 29.15 0.76 12.33
CA CYS A 46 29.21 0.12 13.66
C CYS A 46 27.85 -0.29 14.26
N HIS A 47 26.72 0.13 13.67
CA HIS A 47 25.35 -0.08 14.17
C HIS A 47 25.04 0.47 15.59
N CYS A 48 25.95 1.20 16.25
CA CYS A 48 25.70 1.80 17.57
C CYS A 48 24.45 2.70 17.59
N CYS A 49 24.22 3.43 16.50
CA CYS A 49 23.04 4.29 16.35
C CYS A 49 21.70 3.53 16.27
N GLU A 50 21.70 2.26 15.82
CA GLU A 50 20.50 1.41 15.84
C GLU A 50 20.18 0.98 17.26
N VAL A 51 21.19 0.44 17.97
CA VAL A 51 21.05 -0.08 19.33
C VAL A 51 20.63 1.04 20.28
N ALA A 52 21.30 2.19 20.24
CA ALA A 52 20.94 3.32 21.09
C ALA A 52 19.54 3.87 20.83
N CYS A 53 19.10 3.88 19.57
CA CYS A 53 17.73 4.28 19.22
C CYS A 53 16.71 3.28 19.77
N ASN A 54 16.98 1.98 19.65
CA ASN A 54 16.08 0.95 20.14
C ASN A 54 15.98 0.94 21.66
N GLU A 55 17.12 1.00 22.38
CA GLU A 55 17.17 1.07 23.84
C GLU A 55 16.45 2.31 24.38
N GLN A 56 16.74 3.50 23.82
CA GLN A 56 16.09 4.76 24.23
C GLN A 56 14.55 4.68 24.16
N ASN A 57 14.04 3.98 23.15
CA ASN A 57 12.61 3.94 22.85
C ASN A 57 11.94 2.65 23.34
N ASN A 58 12.68 1.80 24.06
CA ASN A 58 12.23 0.50 24.54
C ASN A 58 11.56 -0.35 23.43
N ASN A 59 12.16 -0.30 22.23
CA ASN A 59 11.65 -1.04 21.09
C ASN A 59 12.02 -2.53 21.19
N PRO A 60 11.10 -3.46 20.84
CA PRO A 60 11.47 -4.84 20.60
C PRO A 60 12.59 -4.96 19.55
N ALA A 61 13.37 -6.04 19.61
CA ALA A 61 14.51 -6.26 18.70
C ALA A 61 14.12 -6.23 17.21
N GLU A 62 12.89 -6.66 16.89
CA GLU A 62 12.35 -6.69 15.53
C GLU A 62 11.95 -5.29 15.01
N VAL A 63 11.72 -4.33 15.91
CA VAL A 63 11.31 -2.96 15.59
C VAL A 63 12.55 -2.06 15.60
N LYS A 64 13.03 -1.70 14.40
CA LYS A 64 14.18 -0.79 14.23
C LYS A 64 13.76 0.55 13.61
N TRP A 65 13.85 1.61 14.40
CA TRP A 65 13.49 2.98 13.96
C TRP A 65 14.61 3.72 13.24
N ARG A 66 15.87 3.35 13.52
CA ARG A 66 17.05 3.75 12.75
C ARG A 66 17.74 2.50 12.26
N ARG A 67 18.25 2.54 11.04
CA ARG A 67 18.89 1.41 10.39
C ARG A 67 20.17 1.85 9.71
N VAL A 68 21.10 0.92 9.55
CA VAL A 68 22.32 1.07 8.79
C VAL A 68 22.26 0.07 7.65
N GLY A 69 22.35 0.60 6.44
CA GLY A 69 22.33 -0.13 5.20
C GLY A 69 23.67 0.00 4.48
N GLU A 70 23.96 -0.95 3.62
CA GLU A 70 25.27 -1.07 2.98
C GLU A 70 25.15 -1.07 1.45
N VAL A 71 26.00 -0.26 0.80
CA VAL A 71 26.12 -0.21 -0.65
C VAL A 71 27.57 -0.42 -1.05
N GLU A 72 27.78 -1.17 -2.12
CA GLU A 72 29.09 -1.45 -2.68
C GLU A 72 29.16 -1.04 -4.15
N GLY A 73 30.37 -0.78 -4.66
CA GLY A 73 30.59 -0.52 -6.07
C GLY A 73 32.06 -0.44 -6.43
N GLY A 74 32.34 -0.23 -7.71
CA GLY A 74 33.70 -0.24 -8.25
C GLY A 74 34.18 -1.64 -8.63
N GLU A 75 35.43 -1.73 -9.07
CA GLU A 75 36.04 -2.96 -9.56
C GLU A 75 37.40 -3.15 -8.91
N PHE A 76 37.76 -4.39 -8.56
CA PHE A 76 39.05 -4.69 -7.94
C PHE A 76 40.22 -4.14 -8.79
N PRO A 77 41.20 -3.43 -8.18
CA PRO A 77 41.41 -3.19 -6.75
C PRO A 77 40.70 -1.96 -6.16
N ASN A 78 39.95 -1.19 -6.96
CA ASN A 78 39.28 0.05 -6.59
C ASN A 78 37.81 -0.19 -6.21
N VAL A 79 37.57 -1.02 -5.19
CA VAL A 79 36.23 -1.27 -4.64
C VAL A 79 35.93 -0.24 -3.55
N LEU A 80 34.71 0.31 -3.55
CA LEU A 80 34.19 1.16 -2.49
C LEU A 80 33.04 0.43 -1.78
N GLN A 81 33.08 0.45 -0.46
CA GLN A 81 31.98 0.07 0.42
C GLN A 81 31.56 1.31 1.21
N MET A 82 30.27 1.60 1.27
CA MET A 82 29.72 2.74 1.99
C MET A 82 28.54 2.31 2.84
N PHE A 83 28.47 2.85 4.06
CA PHE A 83 27.37 2.63 4.97
C PHE A 83 26.48 3.86 5.00
N LEU A 84 25.18 3.64 4.81
CA LEU A 84 24.15 4.66 4.98
C LEU A 84 23.48 4.43 6.33
N SER A 85 23.28 5.45 7.15
CA SER A 85 22.49 5.37 8.37
C SER A 85 21.27 6.28 8.25
N MET A 86 20.07 5.73 8.40
CA MET A 86 18.83 6.50 8.17
C MET A 86 17.75 6.14 9.18
N SER A 87 16.98 7.15 9.57
CA SER A 87 15.75 7.04 10.36
C SER A 87 14.60 7.74 9.63
N CYS A 88 13.62 8.30 10.35
CA CYS A 88 12.62 9.17 9.72
C CYS A 88 13.28 10.43 9.15
N ASN A 89 12.89 10.81 7.93
CA ASN A 89 13.36 12.03 7.29
C ASN A 89 12.54 13.28 7.67
N HIS A 90 11.52 13.13 8.53
CA HIS A 90 10.65 14.23 9.00
C HIS A 90 10.27 15.23 7.89
N CYS A 91 9.79 14.66 6.78
CA CYS A 91 9.63 15.33 5.49
C CYS A 91 8.78 16.61 5.57
N ILE A 92 8.97 17.51 4.61
CA ILE A 92 8.17 18.72 4.45
C ILE A 92 6.70 18.34 4.23
N ASP A 93 6.47 17.35 3.36
CA ASP A 93 5.16 16.84 2.99
C ASP A 93 5.04 15.32 3.28
N PRO A 94 4.77 14.91 4.53
CA PRO A 94 4.87 13.52 4.94
C PRO A 94 3.77 12.63 4.30
N ALA A 95 4.17 11.70 3.44
CA ALA A 95 3.27 10.70 2.86
C ALA A 95 2.58 9.81 3.92
N CYS A 96 3.27 9.52 5.03
CA CYS A 96 2.68 8.77 6.15
C CYS A 96 1.51 9.50 6.82
N LEU A 97 1.60 10.84 6.94
CA LEU A 97 0.54 11.68 7.49
C LEU A 97 -0.64 11.74 6.54
N LYS A 98 -0.40 12.06 5.25
CA LYS A 98 -1.45 12.10 4.22
C LYS A 98 -2.24 10.81 4.12
N GLY A 99 -1.54 9.67 4.19
CA GLY A 99 -2.15 8.36 4.11
C GLY A 99 -2.87 7.89 5.38
N CYS A 100 -2.52 8.43 6.56
CA CYS A 100 -3.05 7.92 7.82
C CYS A 100 -4.56 8.20 7.95
N PRO A 101 -5.41 7.16 8.08
CA PRO A 101 -6.86 7.35 8.12
C PRO A 101 -7.36 7.91 9.46
N THR A 102 -6.56 7.77 10.52
CA THR A 102 -6.94 8.08 11.92
C THR A 102 -6.36 9.39 12.43
N ASN A 103 -5.60 10.13 11.59
CA ASN A 103 -4.78 11.27 12.00
C ASN A 103 -3.78 10.95 13.13
N SER A 104 -3.20 9.74 13.12
CA SER A 104 -2.19 9.30 14.10
C SER A 104 -0.79 9.88 13.85
N TYR A 105 -0.61 10.72 12.84
CA TYR A 105 0.65 11.41 12.58
C TYR A 105 0.43 12.90 12.72
N ILE A 106 1.29 13.54 13.49
CA ILE A 106 1.23 14.98 13.77
C ILE A 106 2.58 15.55 13.39
N LYS A 107 2.59 16.64 12.63
CA LYS A 107 3.81 17.42 12.39
C LYS A 107 3.76 18.60 13.34
N ILE A 108 4.67 18.64 14.30
CA ILE A 108 4.76 19.73 15.28
C ILE A 108 5.54 20.91 14.68
N ASP A 109 5.49 22.07 15.35
CA ASP A 109 5.98 23.36 14.81
C ASP A 109 7.46 23.33 14.40
N ASN A 110 8.27 22.52 15.07
CA ASN A 110 9.69 22.34 14.73
C ASN A 110 9.94 21.39 13.54
N GLY A 111 8.88 20.99 12.85
CA GLY A 111 8.84 20.10 11.69
C GLY A 111 9.01 18.61 11.99
N ILE A 112 9.22 18.22 13.24
CA ILE A 112 9.28 16.81 13.63
C ILE A 112 7.89 16.20 13.43
N VAL A 113 7.83 15.19 12.57
CA VAL A 113 6.65 14.30 12.52
C VAL A 113 6.70 13.34 13.71
N ILE A 114 5.68 13.33 14.56
CA ILE A 114 5.46 12.39 15.68
C ILE A 114 4.32 11.42 15.36
N HIS A 115 4.15 10.39 16.19
CA HIS A 115 3.09 9.39 16.04
C HIS A 115 2.29 9.28 17.34
N ASP A 116 0.96 9.36 17.23
CA ASP A 116 0.01 9.15 18.31
C ASP A 116 -0.40 7.67 18.37
N ASP A 117 0.13 6.98 19.37
CA ASP A 117 -0.08 5.56 19.61
C ASP A 117 -1.51 5.21 20.03
N GLU A 118 -2.25 6.13 20.65
CA GLU A 118 -3.63 5.91 21.11
C GLU A 118 -4.60 5.92 19.93
N ALA A 119 -4.45 6.88 19.02
CA ALA A 119 -5.27 7.00 17.82
C ALA A 119 -5.01 5.90 16.78
N CYS A 120 -3.82 5.28 16.81
CA CYS A 120 -3.42 4.30 15.80
C CYS A 120 -4.25 3.00 15.88
N ILE A 121 -4.79 2.59 14.73
CA ILE A 121 -5.53 1.32 14.56
C ILE A 121 -4.69 0.18 14.01
N GLY A 122 -3.41 0.43 13.73
CA GLY A 122 -2.52 -0.58 13.16
C GLY A 122 -2.94 -1.05 11.75
N CYS A 123 -3.48 -0.16 10.91
CA CYS A 123 -3.82 -0.48 9.50
C CYS A 123 -2.59 -0.65 8.60
N GLN A 124 -1.43 -0.18 9.06
CA GLN A 124 -0.14 -0.27 8.37
C GLN A 124 -0.07 0.39 6.98
N TYR A 125 -1.10 1.13 6.56
CA TYR A 125 -1.10 1.85 5.29
C TYR A 125 0.05 2.88 5.21
N CYS A 126 0.41 3.50 6.33
CA CYS A 126 1.58 4.38 6.43
C CYS A 126 2.92 3.70 6.11
N THR A 127 3.06 2.38 6.35
CA THR A 127 4.28 1.64 5.97
C THR A 127 4.31 1.31 4.47
N TRP A 128 3.19 1.43 3.76
CA TRP A 128 3.17 1.35 2.30
C TRP A 128 3.48 2.71 1.67
N ASN A 129 2.97 3.79 2.25
CA ASN A 129 3.13 5.15 1.71
C ASN A 129 4.50 5.76 1.94
N CYS A 130 5.20 5.41 3.03
CA CYS A 130 6.52 5.97 3.29
C CYS A 130 7.55 5.40 2.31
N PRO A 131 8.17 6.23 1.45
CA PRO A 131 9.08 5.73 0.44
C PRO A 131 10.47 5.38 1.00
N TYR A 132 10.72 5.71 2.27
CA TYR A 132 11.96 5.44 3.02
C TYR A 132 11.82 4.23 3.96
N ASP A 133 10.66 3.57 3.95
CA ASP A 133 10.37 2.39 4.78
C ASP A 133 10.49 2.62 6.30
N VAL A 134 10.19 3.83 6.76
CA VAL A 134 10.45 4.24 8.14
C VAL A 134 9.43 3.69 9.15
N PRO A 135 8.11 3.75 8.90
CA PRO A 135 7.13 3.24 9.86
C PRO A 135 7.16 1.72 9.94
N VAL A 136 7.27 1.18 11.15
CA VAL A 136 7.38 -0.26 11.42
C VAL A 136 6.18 -0.70 12.24
N PHE A 137 5.58 -1.85 11.89
CA PHE A 137 4.50 -2.41 12.69
C PHE A 137 5.06 -3.13 13.92
N ASP A 138 4.61 -2.71 15.10
CA ASP A 138 4.89 -3.38 16.36
C ASP A 138 3.82 -4.45 16.60
N THR A 139 4.23 -5.71 16.50
CA THR A 139 3.35 -6.87 16.64
C THR A 139 2.86 -7.09 18.07
N LYS A 140 3.60 -6.60 19.08
CA LYS A 140 3.21 -6.71 20.49
C LYS A 140 2.20 -5.63 20.87
N ARG A 141 2.38 -4.41 20.36
CA ARG A 141 1.51 -3.26 20.64
C ARG A 141 0.32 -3.14 19.68
N HIS A 142 0.36 -3.89 18.57
CA HIS A 142 -0.60 -3.89 17.48
C HIS A 142 -0.81 -2.50 16.85
N ILE A 143 0.26 -1.72 16.75
CA ILE A 143 0.27 -0.37 16.15
C ILE A 143 1.52 -0.20 15.29
N VAL A 144 1.52 0.83 14.47
CA VAL A 144 2.74 1.25 13.78
C VAL A 144 3.50 2.21 14.68
N THR A 145 4.82 2.14 14.70
CA THR A 145 5.71 3.06 15.41
C THR A 145 6.81 3.55 14.48
N LYS A 146 7.47 4.66 14.84
CA LYS A 146 8.58 5.23 14.06
C LYS A 146 9.41 6.21 14.89
N CYS A 147 10.60 6.53 14.37
CA CYS A 147 11.44 7.61 14.88
C CYS A 147 10.65 8.93 15.02
N HIS A 148 10.82 9.58 16.17
CA HIS A 148 10.28 10.89 16.52
C HIS A 148 11.39 11.92 16.79
N MET A 149 12.59 11.69 16.22
CA MET A 149 13.79 12.52 16.41
C MET A 149 14.21 12.71 17.89
N CYS A 150 13.77 11.84 18.80
CA CYS A 150 13.93 12.06 20.25
C CYS A 150 13.50 13.49 20.67
N TYR A 151 12.37 13.99 20.16
CA TYR A 151 11.90 15.38 20.38
C TYR A 151 11.97 15.79 21.86
N GLU A 152 11.63 14.90 22.79
CA GLU A 152 11.70 15.11 24.25
C GLU A 152 13.11 15.45 24.74
N ARG A 153 14.15 14.87 24.11
CA ARG A 153 15.56 15.17 24.40
C ARG A 153 15.95 16.54 23.85
N ILE A 154 15.49 16.86 22.63
CA ILE A 154 15.76 18.15 21.98
C ILE A 154 15.15 19.29 22.80
N GLU A 155 13.96 19.11 23.37
CA GLU A 155 13.30 20.11 24.23
C GLU A 155 14.10 20.47 25.48
N VAL A 156 14.96 19.56 25.96
CA VAL A 156 15.86 19.79 27.10
C VAL A 156 17.32 19.98 26.67
N ASN A 157 17.55 20.43 25.44
CA ASN A 157 18.87 20.70 24.85
C ASN A 157 19.83 19.51 24.86
N GLN A 158 19.29 18.30 24.72
CA GLN A 158 20.07 17.08 24.53
C GLN A 158 19.94 16.58 23.10
N THR A 159 21.05 16.11 22.55
CA THR A 159 21.04 15.44 21.24
C THR A 159 20.25 14.12 21.29
N PRO A 160 19.68 13.68 20.15
CA PRO A 160 19.05 12.37 20.04
C PRO A 160 20.01 11.22 20.36
N SER A 161 19.51 10.11 20.90
CA SER A 161 20.37 8.99 21.33
C SER A 161 21.19 8.38 20.19
N CYS A 162 20.67 8.40 18.95
CA CYS A 162 21.43 7.94 17.79
C CYS A 162 22.60 8.86 17.40
N VAL A 163 22.47 10.16 17.67
CA VAL A 163 23.54 11.17 17.49
C VAL A 163 24.60 10.97 18.58
N GLN A 164 24.18 10.85 19.84
CA GLN A 164 25.07 10.59 20.97
C GLN A 164 25.87 9.30 20.80
N ALA A 165 25.24 8.23 20.33
CA ALA A 165 25.91 6.95 20.23
C ALA A 165 26.87 6.81 19.04
N CYS A 166 26.90 7.79 18.12
CA CYS A 166 27.78 7.70 16.96
C CYS A 166 29.25 7.96 17.36
N PRO A 167 30.16 6.98 17.22
CA PRO A 167 31.55 7.16 17.62
C PRO A 167 32.30 8.17 16.74
N GLU A 168 31.94 8.23 15.45
CA GLU A 168 32.60 9.07 14.44
C GLU A 168 31.92 10.44 14.25
N GLY A 169 30.83 10.73 14.97
CA GLY A 169 30.07 11.97 14.76
C GLY A 169 29.50 12.09 13.34
N ALA A 170 29.07 10.97 12.75
CA ALA A 170 28.50 10.91 11.40
C ALA A 170 27.03 11.35 11.32
N ILE A 171 26.38 11.65 12.46
CA ILE A 171 24.96 12.00 12.53
C ILE A 171 24.82 13.25 13.37
N GLU A 172 24.15 14.27 12.84
CA GLU A 172 23.91 15.55 13.50
C GLU A 172 22.44 15.97 13.32
N ILE A 173 22.01 16.95 14.11
CA ILE A 173 20.75 17.66 13.90
C ILE A 173 21.08 19.09 13.49
N GLU A 174 20.46 19.55 12.42
CA GLU A 174 20.63 20.89 11.88
C GLU A 174 19.26 21.58 11.77
N VAL A 175 19.29 22.91 11.63
CA VAL A 175 18.15 23.71 11.20
C VAL A 175 18.18 23.86 9.68
N VAL A 176 17.03 23.77 9.04
CA VAL A 176 16.88 24.01 7.60
C VAL A 176 15.73 24.97 7.33
N ASN A 177 15.99 25.99 6.51
CA ASN A 177 14.96 26.82 5.90
C ASN A 177 14.31 26.06 4.73
N ILE A 178 12.99 25.94 4.75
CA ILE A 178 12.23 25.09 3.82
C ILE A 178 12.29 25.63 2.39
N ASP A 179 12.19 26.95 2.19
CA ASP A 179 12.20 27.55 0.85
C ASP A 179 13.56 27.37 0.18
N GLU A 180 14.64 27.71 0.90
CA GLU A 180 16.00 27.51 0.40
C GLU A 180 16.30 26.04 0.12
N TRP A 181 15.73 25.13 0.91
CA TRP A 181 15.90 23.70 0.69
C TRP A 181 15.24 23.26 -0.61
N LEU A 182 14.00 23.70 -0.85
CA LEU A 182 13.24 23.35 -2.05
C LEU A 182 13.78 24.04 -3.32
N ASP A 183 14.47 25.17 -3.17
CA ASP A 183 15.16 25.94 -4.22
C ASP A 183 16.51 25.31 -4.62
N GLY A 184 16.48 24.02 -4.95
CA GLY A 184 17.60 23.30 -5.58
C GLY A 184 18.59 22.63 -4.62
N LYS A 185 18.72 23.06 -3.35
CA LYS A 185 19.58 22.37 -2.38
C LYS A 185 19.16 20.91 -2.14
N ILE A 186 17.85 20.64 -2.15
CA ILE A 186 17.29 19.28 -2.00
C ILE A 186 17.82 18.31 -3.06
N ASP A 187 18.05 18.75 -4.30
CA ASP A 187 18.50 17.87 -5.37
C ASP A 187 19.94 17.40 -5.16
N GLN A 188 20.76 18.28 -4.59
CA GLN A 188 22.19 18.08 -4.39
C GLN A 188 22.49 17.34 -3.08
N GLU A 189 21.72 17.65 -2.03
CA GLU A 189 22.08 17.27 -0.67
C GLU A 189 21.13 16.25 -0.03
N ALA A 190 19.95 15.97 -0.60
CA ALA A 190 18.94 15.09 0.02
C ALA A 190 18.88 13.68 -0.56
N ASN A 191 19.61 13.43 -1.66
CA ASN A 191 19.61 12.17 -2.38
C ASN A 191 20.84 11.34 -2.02
N ALA A 192 20.64 10.04 -1.83
CA ALA A 192 21.72 9.08 -1.64
C ALA A 192 21.52 7.85 -2.54
N PRO A 193 22.61 7.13 -2.90
CA PRO A 193 22.52 5.95 -3.76
C PRO A 193 21.45 4.96 -3.26
N GLY A 194 20.56 4.52 -4.15
CA GLY A 194 19.49 3.55 -3.83
C GLY A 194 18.26 4.12 -3.13
N LEU A 195 18.26 5.37 -2.66
CA LEU A 195 17.06 6.04 -2.18
C LEU A 195 16.21 6.57 -3.34
N ILE A 196 14.92 6.76 -3.07
CA ILE A 196 14.04 7.48 -3.98
C ILE A 196 14.37 8.98 -3.96
N ASP A 197 14.03 9.68 -5.06
CA ASP A 197 14.11 11.14 -5.15
C ASP A 197 13.44 11.82 -3.93
N ALA A 198 14.21 12.68 -3.25
CA ALA A 198 13.78 13.40 -2.07
C ALA A 198 12.58 14.33 -2.32
N ARG A 199 12.39 14.84 -3.55
CA ARG A 199 11.27 15.72 -3.92
C ARG A 199 9.91 15.04 -3.82
N VAL A 200 9.85 13.70 -3.83
CA VAL A 200 8.59 12.95 -3.66
C VAL A 200 7.85 13.32 -2.38
N THR A 201 8.58 13.67 -1.32
CA THR A 201 7.99 14.09 -0.02
C THR A 201 8.60 15.36 0.56
N GLY A 202 9.57 15.97 -0.14
CA GLY A 202 10.41 17.02 0.42
C GLY A 202 11.19 16.51 1.63
N SER A 203 11.91 15.39 1.48
CA SER A 203 12.77 14.87 2.55
C SER A 203 13.78 15.94 2.97
N THR A 204 13.92 16.17 4.27
CA THR A 204 14.84 17.19 4.80
C THR A 204 16.18 16.63 5.24
N THR A 205 16.33 15.30 5.35
CA THR A 205 17.61 14.67 5.68
C THR A 205 18.67 15.07 4.66
N ARG A 206 19.76 15.66 5.14
CA ARG A 206 20.95 15.98 4.36
C ARG A 206 21.95 14.84 4.40
N PHE A 207 22.54 14.52 3.26
CA PHE A 207 23.57 13.49 3.09
C PHE A 207 24.87 14.15 2.62
N THR A 208 25.96 13.94 3.35
CA THR A 208 27.31 14.16 2.80
C THR A 208 27.81 12.83 2.26
N LEU A 209 28.12 12.79 0.97
CA LEU A 209 28.61 11.61 0.28
C LEU A 209 30.10 11.76 -0.06
N PRO A 210 30.86 10.66 -0.17
CA PRO A 210 32.23 10.69 -0.71
C PRO A 210 32.29 11.35 -2.10
N GLU A 211 33.36 12.09 -2.39
CA GLU A 211 33.52 12.76 -3.70
C GLU A 211 33.70 11.76 -4.87
N ASN A 212 34.38 10.64 -4.61
CA ASN A 212 34.75 9.65 -5.62
C ASN A 212 33.81 8.42 -5.57
N LEU A 213 32.51 8.62 -5.78
CA LEU A 213 31.57 7.50 -5.87
C LEU A 213 31.74 6.75 -7.21
N PRO A 214 31.79 5.40 -7.20
CA PRO A 214 31.70 4.60 -8.41
C PRO A 214 30.41 4.92 -9.19
N GLU A 215 30.49 4.82 -10.52
CA GLU A 215 29.34 5.03 -11.41
C GLU A 215 28.17 4.10 -11.07
N LYS A 216 28.47 2.87 -10.64
CA LYS A 216 27.49 1.87 -10.23
C LYS A 216 27.69 1.48 -8.77
N LEU A 217 26.72 1.87 -7.95
CA LEU A 217 26.57 1.41 -6.57
C LEU A 217 25.36 0.50 -6.48
N GLU A 218 25.55 -0.66 -5.86
CA GLU A 218 24.50 -1.65 -5.66
C GLU A 218 24.25 -1.87 -4.16
N PRO A 219 22.98 -1.95 -3.74
CA PRO A 219 22.63 -2.38 -2.39
C PRO A 219 23.13 -3.79 -2.12
N MET A 220 23.75 -4.02 -0.96
CA MET A 220 24.25 -5.35 -0.61
C MET A 220 23.16 -6.40 -0.42
N ASP A 221 21.92 -5.96 -0.17
CA ASP A 221 20.75 -6.82 -0.07
C ASP A 221 20.09 -7.09 -1.45
N LYS A 222 20.74 -6.77 -2.58
CA LYS A 222 20.21 -6.96 -3.95
C LYS A 222 19.70 -8.36 -4.23
N ASP A 223 20.35 -9.38 -3.67
CA ASP A 223 19.96 -10.78 -3.86
C ASP A 223 19.07 -11.33 -2.73
N LEU A 224 18.84 -10.56 -1.67
CA LEU A 224 17.90 -10.92 -0.63
C LEU A 224 16.47 -10.72 -1.14
N ILE A 225 15.82 -11.84 -1.40
CA ILE A 225 14.49 -11.88 -2.01
C ILE A 225 13.51 -12.44 -0.98
N LYS A 226 12.71 -11.55 -0.39
CA LYS A 226 11.68 -11.90 0.59
C LYS A 226 10.30 -11.45 0.09
N PRO A 227 9.29 -12.34 0.09
CA PRO A 227 7.92 -11.94 -0.16
C PRO A 227 7.40 -10.94 0.87
N ALA A 228 6.54 -10.04 0.44
CA ALA A 228 5.74 -9.21 1.35
C ALA A 228 4.60 -10.04 1.99
N ASN A 229 3.94 -9.47 3.01
CA ASN A 229 2.77 -10.08 3.65
C ASN A 229 1.67 -10.37 2.61
N LYS A 230 0.94 -11.47 2.82
CA LYS A 230 -0.12 -11.96 1.92
C LYS A 230 -1.39 -11.11 1.94
N GLU A 231 -1.65 -10.41 3.06
CA GLU A 231 -2.81 -9.54 3.26
C GLU A 231 -4.16 -10.24 2.97
N TRP A 232 -4.34 -11.46 3.48
CA TRP A 232 -5.50 -12.30 3.17
C TRP A 232 -6.86 -11.59 3.32
N PRO A 233 -7.14 -10.85 4.41
CA PRO A 233 -8.44 -10.18 4.52
C PRO A 233 -8.65 -9.13 3.42
N LEU A 234 -7.59 -8.44 2.99
CA LEU A 234 -7.66 -7.49 1.87
C LEU A 234 -7.79 -8.17 0.51
N VAL A 235 -7.17 -9.33 0.32
CA VAL A 235 -7.35 -10.15 -0.90
C VAL A 235 -8.84 -10.46 -1.10
N PHE A 236 -9.53 -10.95 -0.07
CA PHE A 236 -10.96 -11.26 -0.17
C PHE A 236 -11.83 -10.00 -0.25
N MET A 237 -11.55 -8.98 0.58
CA MET A 237 -12.33 -7.75 0.59
C MET A 237 -12.32 -7.06 -0.78
N THR A 238 -11.16 -6.91 -1.41
CA THR A 238 -11.04 -6.26 -2.71
C THR A 238 -11.78 -7.03 -3.80
N VAL A 239 -11.63 -8.37 -3.85
CA VAL A 239 -12.35 -9.20 -4.83
C VAL A 239 -13.86 -9.11 -4.64
N PHE A 240 -14.36 -9.26 -3.41
CA PHE A 240 -15.81 -9.23 -3.16
C PHE A 240 -16.45 -7.88 -3.42
N THR A 241 -15.80 -6.78 -3.04
CA THR A 241 -16.32 -5.42 -3.29
C THR A 241 -16.34 -5.09 -4.79
N GLN A 242 -15.34 -5.54 -5.55
CA GLN A 242 -15.29 -5.38 -7.02
C GLN A 242 -16.36 -6.20 -7.74
N ILE A 243 -16.57 -7.47 -7.32
CA ILE A 243 -17.65 -8.30 -7.85
C ILE A 243 -19.01 -7.68 -7.50
N SER A 244 -19.19 -7.20 -6.27
CA SER A 244 -20.43 -6.54 -5.85
C SER A 244 -20.73 -5.29 -6.70
N LEU A 245 -19.74 -4.41 -6.93
CA LEU A 245 -19.93 -3.22 -7.77
C LEU A 245 -20.44 -3.57 -9.17
N ILE A 246 -19.75 -4.47 -9.88
CA ILE A 246 -20.11 -4.80 -11.25
C ILE A 246 -21.42 -5.59 -11.31
N GLY A 247 -21.68 -6.44 -10.33
CA GLY A 247 -22.97 -7.13 -10.18
C GLY A 247 -24.12 -6.13 -9.98
N PHE A 248 -23.91 -5.11 -9.16
CA PHE A 248 -24.89 -4.05 -8.94
C PHE A 248 -25.10 -3.20 -10.20
N GLY A 249 -24.03 -2.91 -10.95
CA GLY A 249 -24.13 -2.25 -12.25
C GLY A 249 -24.94 -3.07 -13.27
N ALA A 250 -24.78 -4.40 -13.28
CA ALA A 250 -25.58 -5.29 -14.13
C ALA A 250 -27.07 -5.32 -13.71
N ILE A 251 -27.36 -5.26 -12.40
CA ILE A 251 -28.73 -5.14 -11.89
C ILE A 251 -29.34 -3.82 -12.33
N PHE A 252 -28.65 -2.69 -12.14
CA PHE A 252 -29.13 -1.37 -12.58
C PHE A 252 -29.43 -1.34 -14.09
N LEU A 253 -28.51 -1.86 -14.92
CA LEU A 253 -28.72 -1.95 -16.37
C LEU A 253 -29.88 -2.90 -16.73
N GLY A 254 -30.07 -3.97 -15.96
CA GLY A 254 -31.21 -4.88 -16.11
C GLY A 254 -32.54 -4.22 -15.74
N ASP A 255 -32.62 -3.47 -14.63
CA ASP A 255 -33.83 -2.74 -14.24
C ASP A 255 -34.17 -1.68 -15.29
N LEU A 256 -33.17 -0.92 -15.74
CA LEU A 256 -33.32 0.05 -16.82
C LEU A 256 -33.80 -0.62 -18.11
N GLY A 257 -33.14 -1.70 -18.53
CA GLY A 257 -33.45 -2.44 -19.75
C GLY A 257 -34.86 -3.06 -19.73
N SER A 258 -35.31 -3.56 -18.59
CA SER A 258 -36.66 -4.15 -18.43
C SER A 258 -37.79 -3.13 -18.66
N LYS A 259 -37.52 -1.82 -18.53
CA LYS A 259 -38.50 -0.75 -18.83
C LYS A 259 -38.65 -0.48 -20.33
N PHE A 260 -37.67 -0.89 -21.15
CA PHE A 260 -37.64 -0.64 -22.59
C PHE A 260 -37.68 -1.90 -23.45
N THR A 261 -37.55 -3.08 -22.85
CA THR A 261 -37.46 -4.38 -23.54
C THR A 261 -38.41 -5.39 -22.89
N ALA A 262 -38.62 -6.54 -23.53
CA ALA A 262 -39.40 -7.64 -22.97
C ALA A 262 -38.62 -8.51 -21.96
N LEU A 263 -37.42 -8.07 -21.55
CA LEU A 263 -36.59 -8.81 -20.59
C LEU A 263 -37.20 -8.73 -19.19
N PRO A 264 -37.10 -9.81 -18.38
CA PRO A 264 -37.55 -9.77 -17.00
C PRO A 264 -36.70 -8.79 -16.18
N SER A 265 -37.34 -8.11 -15.24
CA SER A 265 -36.63 -7.28 -14.27
C SER A 265 -35.73 -8.13 -13.37
N PRO A 266 -34.61 -7.59 -12.87
CA PRO A 266 -33.77 -8.30 -11.90
C PRO A 266 -34.57 -8.80 -10.69
N SER A 267 -34.22 -9.98 -10.18
CA SER A 267 -34.90 -10.59 -9.04
C SER A 267 -34.26 -10.18 -7.71
N PHE A 268 -35.03 -10.28 -6.62
CA PHE A 268 -34.52 -10.11 -5.25
C PHE A 268 -33.28 -10.98 -4.99
N THR A 269 -33.27 -12.23 -5.44
CA THR A 269 -32.13 -13.15 -5.25
C THR A 269 -30.84 -12.61 -5.87
N MET A 270 -30.92 -11.99 -7.05
CA MET A 270 -29.76 -11.36 -7.70
C MET A 270 -29.23 -10.19 -6.86
N ALA A 271 -30.12 -9.28 -6.45
CA ALA A 271 -29.76 -8.15 -5.59
C ALA A 271 -29.21 -8.59 -4.24
N PHE A 272 -29.81 -9.61 -3.63
CA PHE A 272 -29.40 -10.15 -2.35
C PHE A 272 -28.00 -10.78 -2.40
N VAL A 273 -27.68 -11.55 -3.45
CA VAL A 273 -26.33 -12.13 -3.56
C VAL A 273 -25.27 -11.06 -3.80
N VAL A 274 -25.57 -10.04 -4.62
CA VAL A 274 -24.66 -8.89 -4.82
C VAL A 274 -24.44 -8.12 -3.51
N PHE A 275 -25.50 -7.91 -2.72
CA PHE A 275 -25.42 -7.35 -1.38
C PHE A 275 -24.54 -8.19 -0.47
N MET A 276 -24.74 -9.52 -0.45
CA MET A 276 -24.00 -10.42 0.44
C MET A 276 -22.50 -10.42 0.19
N LEU A 277 -22.07 -10.28 -1.06
CA LEU A 277 -20.65 -10.10 -1.37
C LEU A 277 -20.08 -8.84 -0.69
N SER A 278 -20.79 -7.71 -0.74
CA SER A 278 -20.33 -6.48 -0.06
C SER A 278 -20.41 -6.60 1.46
N ALA A 279 -21.50 -7.16 1.98
CA ALA A 279 -21.73 -7.35 3.42
C ALA A 279 -20.75 -8.33 4.06
N ILE A 280 -20.20 -9.28 3.31
CA ILE A 280 -19.11 -10.17 3.75
C ILE A 280 -17.75 -9.50 3.52
N GLY A 281 -17.54 -8.89 2.34
CA GLY A 281 -16.26 -8.31 1.95
C GLY A 281 -15.81 -7.17 2.85
N LEU A 282 -16.71 -6.23 3.15
CA LEU A 282 -16.33 -5.01 3.89
C LEU A 282 -15.88 -5.30 5.33
N PRO A 283 -16.58 -6.13 6.14
CA PRO A 283 -16.11 -6.47 7.49
C PRO A 283 -14.76 -7.21 7.52
N LEU A 284 -14.40 -7.96 6.46
CA LEU A 284 -13.07 -8.59 6.38
C LEU A 284 -11.94 -7.55 6.40
N SER A 285 -12.18 -6.32 5.92
CA SER A 285 -11.21 -5.24 6.06
C SER A 285 -10.90 -4.91 7.52
N ALA A 286 -11.78 -5.14 8.49
CA ALA A 286 -11.45 -4.88 9.90
C ALA A 286 -10.45 -5.91 10.45
N LEU A 287 -10.40 -7.13 9.91
CA LEU A 287 -9.62 -8.24 10.46
C LEU A 287 -8.11 -8.13 10.22
N HIS A 288 -7.67 -7.29 9.26
CA HIS A 288 -6.24 -7.01 9.07
C HIS A 288 -5.69 -5.92 10.00
N LEU A 289 -6.56 -5.20 10.71
CA LEU A 289 -6.16 -4.11 11.58
C LEU A 289 -5.52 -4.65 12.85
N GLY A 290 -4.48 -3.98 13.35
CA GLY A 290 -3.93 -4.27 14.67
C GLY A 290 -4.96 -4.07 15.80
N ARG A 291 -5.87 -3.08 15.67
CA ARG A 291 -6.92 -2.78 16.66
C ARG A 291 -8.30 -2.71 16.00
N PRO A 292 -8.94 -3.86 15.69
CA PRO A 292 -10.18 -3.93 14.90
C PRO A 292 -11.35 -3.17 15.55
N PHE A 293 -11.44 -3.15 16.89
CA PHE A 293 -12.51 -2.44 17.60
C PHE A 293 -12.49 -0.92 17.42
N LYS A 294 -11.35 -0.34 17.00
CA LYS A 294 -11.23 1.08 16.70
C LYS A 294 -11.46 1.39 15.20
N ALA A 295 -11.92 0.43 14.38
CA ALA A 295 -12.02 0.58 12.92
C ALA A 295 -12.80 1.83 12.44
N LEU A 296 -13.87 2.23 13.15
CA LEU A 296 -14.65 3.42 12.79
C LEU A 296 -13.82 4.72 12.80
N SER A 297 -12.73 4.77 13.58
CA SER A 297 -11.82 5.91 13.59
C SER A 297 -11.05 6.09 12.27
N ALA A 298 -11.07 5.10 11.37
CA ALA A 298 -10.50 5.21 10.04
C ALA A 298 -11.17 6.27 9.16
N MET A 299 -12.32 6.82 9.56
CA MET A 299 -13.01 7.89 8.83
C MET A 299 -12.56 9.31 9.24
N LYS A 300 -11.66 9.45 10.23
CA LYS A 300 -11.21 10.77 10.73
C LYS A 300 -10.51 11.62 9.66
N ASN A 301 -9.78 11.01 8.73
CA ASN A 301 -9.01 11.73 7.70
C ASN A 301 -9.57 11.59 6.28
N ILE A 302 -10.86 11.90 6.08
CA ILE A 302 -11.49 11.80 4.75
C ILE A 302 -10.92 12.80 3.72
N LYS A 303 -10.26 13.87 4.17
CA LYS A 303 -9.72 14.91 3.28
C LYS A 303 -8.54 14.39 2.47
N THR A 304 -7.52 13.82 3.14
CA THR A 304 -6.28 13.42 2.46
C THR A 304 -6.14 11.92 2.28
N SER A 305 -6.66 11.09 3.20
CA SER A 305 -6.45 9.64 3.15
C SER A 305 -7.40 8.97 2.16
N TRP A 306 -6.83 8.26 1.17
CA TRP A 306 -7.60 7.42 0.26
C TRP A 306 -8.27 6.23 0.97
N LEU A 307 -7.66 5.72 2.04
CA LEU A 307 -8.25 4.66 2.86
C LEU A 307 -9.50 5.14 3.59
N SER A 308 -9.51 6.37 4.11
CA SER A 308 -10.73 6.97 4.69
C SER A 308 -11.83 7.16 3.65
N LYS A 309 -11.48 7.60 2.44
CA LYS A 309 -12.43 7.78 1.32
C LYS A 309 -13.03 6.46 0.87
N GLU A 310 -12.21 5.42 0.73
CA GLU A 310 -12.66 4.05 0.44
C GLU A 310 -13.63 3.57 1.51
N ALA A 311 -13.21 3.58 2.79
CA ALA A 311 -14.00 3.02 3.88
C ALA A 311 -15.39 3.69 3.97
N ALA A 312 -15.44 5.01 3.83
CA ALA A 312 -16.71 5.75 3.83
C ALA A 312 -17.57 5.40 2.60
N ALA A 313 -16.99 5.45 1.39
CA ALA A 313 -17.74 5.22 0.15
C ALA A 313 -18.24 3.77 0.03
N LEU A 314 -17.41 2.78 0.32
CA LEU A 314 -17.80 1.37 0.28
C LEU A 314 -18.75 0.99 1.42
N GLY A 315 -18.68 1.66 2.57
CA GLY A 315 -19.68 1.55 3.64
C GLY A 315 -21.06 1.99 3.17
N VAL A 316 -21.17 3.22 2.64
CA VAL A 316 -22.44 3.75 2.11
C VAL A 316 -22.95 2.92 0.93
N PHE A 317 -22.04 2.43 0.08
CA PHE A 317 -22.39 1.54 -1.02
C PHE A 317 -23.00 0.23 -0.51
N ALA A 318 -22.37 -0.46 0.44
CA ALA A 318 -22.86 -1.72 1.00
C ALA A 318 -24.25 -1.59 1.62
N GLU A 319 -24.46 -0.54 2.42
CA GLU A 319 -25.76 -0.23 3.02
C GLU A 319 -26.81 0.11 1.96
N GLY A 320 -26.42 0.91 0.96
CA GLY A 320 -27.28 1.30 -0.16
C GLY A 320 -27.77 0.10 -0.99
N ILE A 321 -26.90 -0.87 -1.30
CA ILE A 321 -27.33 -2.09 -1.99
C ILE A 321 -28.28 -2.90 -1.10
N GLY A 322 -28.05 -2.94 0.21
CA GLY A 322 -28.96 -3.59 1.16
C GLY A 322 -30.37 -2.99 1.11
N ILE A 323 -30.47 -1.66 1.07
CA ILE A 323 -31.75 -0.94 0.91
C ILE A 323 -32.39 -1.31 -0.44
N VAL A 324 -31.63 -1.28 -1.54
CA VAL A 324 -32.15 -1.65 -2.87
C VAL A 324 -32.63 -3.10 -2.90
N ALA A 325 -31.91 -4.04 -2.28
CA ALA A 325 -32.34 -5.43 -2.16
C ALA A 325 -33.68 -5.54 -1.41
N LEU A 326 -33.90 -4.75 -0.36
CA LEU A 326 -35.21 -4.69 0.31
C LEU A 326 -36.30 -4.10 -0.60
N LEU A 327 -35.99 -3.10 -1.42
CA LEU A 327 -36.96 -2.57 -2.40
C LEU A 327 -37.38 -3.65 -3.41
N TYR A 328 -36.45 -4.50 -3.87
CA TYR A 328 -36.78 -5.67 -4.69
C TYR A 328 -37.64 -6.69 -3.94
N TYR A 329 -37.36 -6.94 -2.65
CA TYR A 329 -38.14 -7.87 -1.83
C TYR A 329 -39.59 -7.42 -1.66
N PHE A 330 -39.82 -6.13 -1.43
CA PHE A 330 -41.15 -5.55 -1.26
C PHE A 330 -41.84 -5.19 -2.58
N HIS A 331 -41.25 -5.54 -3.73
CA HIS A 331 -41.77 -5.20 -5.05
C HIS A 331 -42.05 -3.71 -5.24
N ILE A 332 -41.20 -2.85 -4.65
CA ILE A 332 -41.28 -1.41 -4.82
C ILE A 332 -40.61 -1.06 -6.14
N ASP A 333 -41.42 -1.03 -7.19
CA ASP A 333 -41.02 -0.68 -8.55
C ASP A 333 -41.23 0.82 -8.83
N GLY A 334 -40.43 1.38 -9.74
CA GLY A 334 -40.64 2.71 -10.28
C GLY A 334 -39.37 3.53 -10.47
N PHE A 335 -39.55 4.81 -10.83
CA PHE A 335 -38.45 5.75 -11.04
C PHE A 335 -37.62 5.96 -9.76
N PHE A 336 -38.24 5.86 -8.59
CA PHE A 336 -37.55 6.01 -7.30
C PHE A 336 -36.46 4.94 -7.08
N ARG A 337 -36.77 3.65 -7.34
CA ARG A 337 -35.78 2.57 -7.20
C ARG A 337 -34.63 2.78 -8.18
N LEU A 338 -34.92 3.04 -9.45
CA LEU A 338 -33.91 3.26 -10.48
C LEU A 338 -33.01 4.47 -10.17
N PHE A 339 -33.59 5.55 -9.65
CA PHE A 339 -32.82 6.72 -9.19
C PHE A 339 -31.89 6.36 -8.03
N LEU A 340 -32.38 5.61 -7.04
CA LEU A 340 -31.57 5.15 -5.92
C LEU A 340 -30.44 4.24 -6.39
N GLU A 341 -30.72 3.30 -7.31
CA GLU A 341 -29.70 2.44 -7.91
C GLU A 341 -28.61 3.25 -8.61
N ALA A 342 -28.97 4.25 -9.42
CA ALA A 342 -28.00 5.11 -10.08
C ALA A 342 -27.11 5.87 -9.08
N LEU A 343 -27.71 6.40 -8.01
CA LEU A 343 -26.98 7.10 -6.95
C LEU A 343 -25.99 6.17 -6.24
N ILE A 344 -26.46 5.00 -5.79
CA ILE A 344 -25.62 4.00 -5.11
C ILE A 344 -24.52 3.48 -6.03
N LEU A 345 -24.80 3.29 -7.32
CA LEU A 345 -23.80 2.88 -8.31
C LEU A 345 -22.69 3.93 -8.45
N GLY A 346 -23.05 5.22 -8.49
CA GLY A 346 -22.07 6.31 -8.51
C GLY A 346 -21.15 6.31 -7.27
N ILE A 347 -21.71 6.07 -6.08
CA ILE A 347 -20.94 5.95 -4.83
C ILE A 347 -20.02 4.71 -4.87
N GLY A 348 -20.52 3.58 -5.36
CA GLY A 348 -19.73 2.35 -5.51
C GLY A 348 -18.56 2.51 -6.50
N ILE A 349 -18.78 3.18 -7.63
CA ILE A 349 -17.72 3.50 -8.60
C ILE A 349 -16.64 4.36 -7.93
N TYR A 350 -17.04 5.40 -7.19
CA TYR A 350 -16.09 6.21 -6.43
C TYR A 350 -15.35 5.39 -5.36
N GLY A 351 -16.04 4.48 -4.67
CA GLY A 351 -15.45 3.59 -3.67
C GLY A 351 -14.36 2.69 -4.24
N ILE A 352 -14.61 2.02 -5.37
CA ILE A 352 -13.58 1.18 -6.04
C ILE A 352 -12.47 2.03 -6.64
N TYR A 353 -12.77 3.25 -7.12
CA TYR A 353 -11.73 4.20 -7.53
C TYR A 353 -10.82 4.57 -6.35
N ALA A 354 -11.40 4.97 -5.20
CA ALA A 354 -10.68 5.30 -3.98
C ALA A 354 -9.86 4.11 -3.46
N GLN A 355 -10.44 2.91 -3.48
CA GLN A 355 -9.73 1.66 -3.18
C GLN A 355 -8.49 1.49 -4.07
N SER A 356 -8.62 1.72 -5.39
CA SER A 356 -7.47 1.58 -6.30
C SER A 356 -6.36 2.61 -6.06
N MET A 357 -6.72 3.81 -5.61
CA MET A 357 -5.77 4.88 -5.30
C MET A 357 -4.90 4.57 -4.09
N ILE A 358 -5.34 3.68 -3.19
CA ILE A 358 -4.54 3.20 -2.06
C ILE A 358 -3.25 2.52 -2.52
N TYR A 359 -3.29 1.88 -3.68
CA TYR A 359 -2.15 1.16 -4.23
C TYR A 359 -1.34 1.98 -5.25
N ARG A 360 -1.86 3.12 -5.72
CA ARG A 360 -1.15 4.00 -6.66
C ARG A 360 -0.19 4.94 -5.94
N ILE A 361 0.85 4.35 -5.37
CA ILE A 361 1.78 5.01 -4.46
C ILE A 361 3.22 4.94 -4.98
N PRO A 362 3.97 6.05 -5.06
CA PRO A 362 5.34 6.07 -5.59
C PRO A 362 6.30 5.10 -4.90
N ALA A 363 6.06 4.84 -3.60
CA ALA A 363 6.84 3.92 -2.79
C ALA A 363 6.76 2.43 -3.24
N LYS A 364 5.81 2.07 -4.10
CA LYS A 364 5.63 0.70 -4.63
C LYS A 364 5.53 0.73 -6.16
N PRO A 365 6.66 0.70 -6.88
CA PRO A 365 6.67 0.87 -8.34
C PRO A 365 5.82 -0.15 -9.12
N THR A 366 5.69 -1.38 -8.62
CA THR A 366 4.85 -2.42 -9.25
C THR A 366 3.35 -2.16 -9.11
N TRP A 367 2.93 -1.38 -8.11
CA TRP A 367 1.52 -1.01 -7.91
C TRP A 367 1.19 0.34 -8.56
N ASN A 368 2.17 1.23 -8.69
CA ASN A 368 1.99 2.62 -9.10
C ASN A 368 1.75 2.79 -10.61
N THR A 369 0.62 2.30 -11.09
CA THR A 369 0.22 2.39 -12.49
C THR A 369 -1.29 2.57 -12.62
N VAL A 370 -1.73 3.22 -13.70
CA VAL A 370 -3.14 3.35 -14.03
C VAL A 370 -3.76 1.98 -14.38
N LEU A 371 -2.94 1.01 -14.81
CA LEU A 371 -3.37 -0.37 -15.03
C LEU A 371 -3.97 -0.99 -13.76
N THR A 372 -3.47 -0.62 -12.58
CA THR A 372 -4.00 -1.09 -11.28
C THR A 372 -5.46 -0.67 -11.14
N THR A 373 -5.79 0.59 -11.46
CA THR A 373 -7.18 1.08 -11.42
C THR A 373 -8.07 0.32 -12.40
N TYR A 374 -7.66 0.16 -13.67
CA TYR A 374 -8.47 -0.59 -14.64
C TYR A 374 -8.66 -2.06 -14.26
N THR A 375 -7.64 -2.68 -13.68
CA THR A 375 -7.72 -4.08 -13.21
C THR A 375 -8.80 -4.24 -12.15
N PHE A 376 -8.98 -3.26 -11.25
CA PHE A 376 -9.98 -3.33 -10.18
C PHE A 376 -11.41 -3.30 -10.73
N PHE A 377 -11.67 -2.48 -11.74
CA PHE A 377 -12.99 -2.42 -12.39
C PHE A 377 -13.29 -3.64 -13.28
N THR A 378 -12.26 -4.32 -13.80
CA THR A 378 -12.43 -5.47 -14.71
C THR A 378 -12.49 -6.82 -14.01
N THR A 379 -12.05 -6.93 -12.75
CA THR A 379 -12.21 -8.14 -11.92
C THR A 379 -13.68 -8.56 -11.77
N GLY A 380 -14.63 -7.65 -11.98
CA GLY A 380 -16.07 -7.93 -11.89
C GLY A 380 -16.67 -8.79 -13.01
N TYR A 381 -15.91 -9.32 -13.98
CA TYR A 381 -16.44 -10.33 -14.93
C TYR A 381 -17.02 -11.57 -14.20
N ILE A 382 -16.54 -11.87 -12.99
CA ILE A 382 -17.11 -12.91 -12.13
C ILE A 382 -18.56 -12.58 -11.75
N ALA A 383 -18.89 -11.29 -11.58
CA ALA A 383 -20.22 -10.85 -11.17
C ALA A 383 -21.26 -11.15 -12.26
N THR A 384 -20.97 -10.81 -13.51
CA THR A 384 -21.85 -11.12 -14.65
C THR A 384 -22.00 -12.63 -14.84
N THR A 385 -20.93 -13.40 -14.60
CA THR A 385 -20.96 -14.87 -14.63
C THR A 385 -21.85 -15.46 -13.52
N LEU A 386 -21.75 -14.91 -12.32
CA LEU A 386 -22.56 -15.31 -11.16
C LEU A 386 -24.04 -14.99 -11.37
N LEU A 387 -24.35 -13.83 -11.95
CA LEU A 387 -25.73 -13.46 -12.30
C LEU A 387 -26.27 -14.31 -13.46
N ALA A 388 -25.42 -14.69 -14.44
CA ALA A 388 -25.80 -15.62 -15.49
C ALA A 388 -26.19 -16.99 -14.91
N LEU A 389 -25.46 -17.48 -13.90
CA LEU A 389 -25.81 -18.71 -13.19
C LEU A 389 -27.21 -18.62 -12.58
N MET A 390 -27.54 -17.49 -11.95
CA MET A 390 -28.88 -17.27 -11.38
C MET A 390 -29.96 -17.19 -12.45
N ALA A 391 -29.69 -16.52 -13.57
CA ALA A 391 -30.61 -16.46 -14.70
C ALA A 391 -30.91 -17.87 -15.25
N ILE A 392 -29.90 -18.75 -15.36
CA ILE A 392 -30.09 -20.15 -15.75
C ILE A 392 -30.98 -20.89 -14.74
N ILE A 393 -30.73 -20.73 -13.44
CA ILE A 393 -31.55 -21.35 -12.37
C ILE A 393 -33.01 -20.88 -12.45
N GLN A 394 -33.24 -19.62 -12.84
CA GLN A 394 -34.58 -19.02 -12.99
C GLN A 394 -35.23 -19.30 -14.36
N GLY A 395 -34.54 -20.04 -15.26
CA GLY A 395 -35.04 -20.35 -16.59
C GLY A 395 -34.96 -19.19 -17.59
N TRP A 396 -34.22 -18.13 -17.28
CA TRP A 396 -34.07 -16.93 -18.12
C TRP A 396 -32.88 -17.05 -19.07
N SER A 397 -32.96 -17.98 -20.03
CA SER A 397 -31.86 -18.29 -20.97
C SER A 397 -31.40 -17.09 -21.80
N GLU A 398 -32.31 -16.19 -22.20
CA GLU A 398 -31.95 -14.96 -22.93
C GLU A 398 -31.11 -14.00 -22.09
N VAL A 399 -31.52 -13.78 -20.84
CA VAL A 399 -30.76 -12.96 -19.88
C VAL A 399 -29.40 -13.59 -19.57
N ALA A 400 -29.35 -14.91 -19.40
CA ALA A 400 -28.11 -15.64 -19.19
C ALA A 400 -27.14 -15.44 -20.36
N ASN A 401 -27.61 -15.55 -21.62
CA ASN A 401 -26.79 -15.30 -22.80
C ASN A 401 -26.24 -13.87 -22.83
N ILE A 402 -27.07 -12.86 -22.55
CA ILE A 402 -26.63 -11.45 -22.49
C ILE A 402 -25.52 -11.28 -21.43
N LEU A 403 -25.73 -11.78 -20.22
CA LEU A 403 -24.76 -11.70 -19.13
C LEU A 403 -23.45 -12.42 -19.46
N LEU A 404 -23.51 -13.57 -20.13
CA LEU A 404 -22.32 -14.32 -20.57
C LEU A 404 -21.53 -13.58 -21.65
N VAL A 405 -22.19 -12.84 -22.54
CA VAL A 405 -21.50 -11.96 -23.49
C VAL A 405 -20.75 -10.85 -22.75
N PHE A 406 -21.37 -10.20 -21.77
CA PHE A 406 -20.69 -9.21 -20.92
C PHE A 406 -19.53 -9.81 -20.12
N THR A 407 -19.67 -11.06 -19.64
CA THR A 407 -18.56 -11.80 -19.03
C THR A 407 -17.38 -11.91 -19.97
N ILE A 408 -17.60 -12.31 -21.23
CA ILE A 408 -16.52 -12.47 -22.22
C ILE A 408 -15.87 -11.11 -22.52
N LEU A 409 -16.65 -10.04 -22.68
CA LEU A 409 -16.12 -8.70 -22.95
C LEU A 409 -15.25 -8.17 -21.80
N LEU A 410 -15.78 -8.21 -20.56
CA LEU A 410 -15.03 -7.80 -19.37
C LEU A 410 -13.83 -8.71 -19.12
N GLY A 411 -14.00 -10.01 -19.35
CA GLY A 411 -12.96 -11.03 -19.24
C GLY A 411 -11.82 -10.83 -20.23
N ALA A 412 -12.12 -10.47 -21.47
CA ALA A 412 -11.13 -10.16 -22.50
C ALA A 412 -10.35 -8.89 -22.15
N MET A 413 -11.05 -7.86 -21.67
CA MET A 413 -10.40 -6.63 -21.18
C MET A 413 -9.50 -6.93 -19.97
N HIS A 414 -9.95 -7.76 -19.04
CA HIS A 414 -9.16 -8.17 -17.88
C HIS A 414 -7.90 -8.96 -18.28
N LEU A 415 -8.03 -9.89 -19.24
CA LEU A 415 -6.91 -10.64 -19.80
C LEU A 415 -5.91 -9.72 -20.51
N TYR A 416 -6.39 -8.75 -21.29
CA TYR A 416 -5.54 -7.75 -21.93
C TYR A 416 -4.75 -6.95 -20.89
N LEU A 417 -5.40 -6.44 -19.84
CA LEU A 417 -4.74 -5.71 -18.75
C LEU A 417 -3.72 -6.58 -18.01
N PHE A 418 -4.03 -7.86 -17.79
CA PHE A 418 -3.08 -8.81 -17.21
C PHE A 418 -1.83 -8.95 -18.09
N LEU A 419 -1.99 -9.13 -19.40
CA LEU A 419 -0.87 -9.22 -20.34
C LEU A 419 -0.06 -7.91 -20.41
N GLU A 420 -0.74 -6.77 -20.44
CA GLU A 420 -0.10 -5.45 -20.46
C GLU A 420 0.70 -5.21 -19.17
N SER A 421 0.18 -5.64 -18.02
CA SER A 421 0.89 -5.55 -16.73
C SER A 421 2.20 -6.34 -16.72
N GLN A 422 2.34 -7.39 -17.55
CA GLN A 422 3.59 -8.15 -17.63
C GLN A 422 4.73 -7.35 -18.25
N LYS A 423 4.44 -6.42 -19.16
CA LYS A 423 5.44 -5.53 -19.76
C LYS A 423 6.09 -4.61 -18.71
N LEU A 424 5.41 -4.37 -17.58
CA LEU A 424 5.99 -3.61 -16.47
C LEU A 424 7.31 -4.24 -15.99
N TYR A 425 7.41 -5.58 -16.01
CA TYR A 425 8.60 -6.32 -15.60
C TYR A 425 9.78 -6.29 -16.60
N GLU A 426 9.66 -5.53 -17.69
CA GLU A 426 10.74 -5.25 -18.63
C GLU A 426 11.46 -3.93 -18.32
N LYS A 427 10.87 -3.07 -17.47
CA LYS A 427 11.48 -1.80 -17.09
C LYS A 427 12.77 -2.01 -16.30
N ASN A 428 13.79 -1.20 -16.60
CA ASN A 428 15.06 -1.19 -15.86
C ASN A 428 14.90 -0.43 -14.53
N ASN A 429 14.24 -1.07 -13.55
CA ASN A 429 14.06 -0.54 -12.21
C ASN A 429 14.30 -1.67 -11.19
N TYR A 430 15.08 -1.36 -10.15
CA TYR A 430 15.54 -2.32 -9.16
C TYR A 430 14.38 -3.05 -8.45
N GLN A 431 13.37 -2.33 -7.98
CA GLN A 431 12.23 -2.90 -7.25
C GLN A 431 11.39 -3.80 -8.17
N ILE A 432 11.19 -3.38 -9.42
CA ILE A 432 10.47 -4.15 -10.44
C ILE A 432 11.22 -5.45 -10.79
N GLN A 433 12.54 -5.40 -10.94
CA GLN A 433 13.35 -6.59 -11.23
C GLN A 433 13.34 -7.60 -10.07
N LYS A 434 13.42 -7.13 -8.81
CA LYS A 434 13.24 -7.99 -7.63
C LYS A 434 11.86 -8.63 -7.60
N ALA A 435 10.80 -7.86 -7.89
CA ALA A 435 9.44 -8.39 -7.95
C ALA A 435 9.28 -9.46 -9.04
N LYS A 436 9.90 -9.26 -10.22
CA LYS A 436 9.96 -10.26 -11.29
C LYS A 436 10.64 -11.55 -10.83
N LYS A 437 11.79 -11.43 -10.14
CA LYS A 437 12.52 -12.58 -9.61
C LYS A 437 11.67 -13.36 -8.60
N LEU A 438 10.98 -12.67 -7.67
CA LEU A 438 9.99 -13.30 -6.75
C LEU A 438 8.89 -14.06 -7.48
N LEU A 439 8.30 -13.43 -8.50
CA LEU A 439 7.21 -14.02 -9.27
C LEU A 439 7.66 -15.30 -9.98
N GLN A 440 8.88 -15.29 -10.53
CA GLN A 440 9.45 -16.40 -11.30
C GLN A 440 10.07 -17.50 -10.45
N SER A 441 10.56 -17.21 -9.25
CA SER A 441 11.18 -18.20 -8.36
C SER A 441 10.18 -18.70 -7.32
N SER A 442 9.78 -17.86 -6.37
CA SER A 442 8.96 -18.23 -5.21
C SER A 442 7.50 -18.52 -5.56
N PHE A 443 6.98 -17.90 -6.63
CA PHE A 443 5.55 -17.96 -6.97
C PHE A 443 5.24 -18.50 -8.37
N ALA A 444 6.19 -19.21 -9.00
CA ALA A 444 6.07 -19.70 -10.37
C ALA A 444 4.81 -20.55 -10.61
N ASN A 445 4.43 -21.41 -9.64
CA ASN A 445 3.26 -22.28 -9.76
C ASN A 445 1.95 -21.48 -9.74
N LEU A 446 1.83 -20.52 -8.83
CA LEU A 446 0.68 -19.64 -8.74
C LEU A 446 0.56 -18.75 -9.98
N TYR A 447 1.68 -18.24 -10.47
CA TYR A 447 1.71 -17.44 -11.70
C TYR A 447 1.28 -18.28 -12.92
N ARG A 448 1.79 -19.50 -13.07
CA ARG A 448 1.37 -20.43 -14.13
C ARG A 448 -0.11 -20.77 -14.03
N PHE A 449 -0.61 -21.04 -12.82
CA PHE A 449 -2.03 -21.28 -12.57
C PHE A 449 -2.88 -20.08 -13.02
N ARG A 450 -2.51 -18.85 -12.63
CA ARG A 450 -3.24 -17.63 -13.03
C ARG A 450 -3.26 -17.47 -14.55
N LYS A 451 -2.10 -17.62 -15.20
CA LYS A 451 -1.97 -17.50 -16.66
C LYS A 451 -2.85 -18.49 -17.43
N ALA A 452 -3.02 -19.71 -16.90
CA ALA A 452 -3.87 -20.74 -17.51
C ALA A 452 -5.36 -20.56 -17.15
N SER A 453 -5.67 -20.35 -15.88
CA SER A 453 -7.05 -20.31 -15.36
C SER A 453 -7.85 -19.09 -15.82
N LEU A 454 -7.21 -17.92 -15.96
CA LEU A 454 -7.91 -16.68 -16.35
C LEU A 454 -8.61 -16.79 -17.72
N PRO A 455 -7.94 -17.13 -18.84
CA PRO A 455 -8.61 -17.23 -20.13
C PRO A 455 -9.67 -18.35 -20.17
N ILE A 456 -9.47 -19.43 -19.40
CA ILE A 456 -10.43 -20.53 -19.33
C ILE A 456 -11.72 -20.06 -18.63
N ALA A 457 -11.59 -19.44 -17.45
CA ALA A 457 -12.73 -18.98 -16.67
C ALA A 457 -13.45 -17.79 -17.30
N ALA A 458 -12.71 -16.85 -17.88
CA ALA A 458 -13.26 -15.59 -18.36
C ALA A 458 -13.78 -15.64 -19.81
N LEU A 459 -13.28 -16.58 -20.63
CA LEU A 459 -13.60 -16.64 -22.07
C LEU A 459 -14.16 -18.00 -22.48
N LEU A 460 -13.41 -19.08 -22.25
CA LEU A 460 -13.75 -20.41 -22.78
C LEU A 460 -15.04 -20.97 -22.16
N LEU A 461 -15.13 -21.02 -20.82
CA LEU A 461 -16.29 -21.58 -20.14
C LEU A 461 -17.58 -20.77 -20.38
N PRO A 462 -17.56 -19.42 -20.37
CA PRO A 462 -18.72 -18.63 -20.79
C PRO A 462 -19.15 -18.88 -22.23
N LEU A 463 -18.20 -19.00 -23.16
CA LEU A 463 -18.50 -19.32 -24.56
C LEU A 463 -19.17 -20.71 -24.71
N LEU A 464 -18.61 -21.73 -24.04
CA LEU A 464 -19.21 -23.07 -24.01
C LEU A 464 -20.60 -23.07 -23.37
N SER A 465 -20.83 -22.21 -22.38
CA SER A 465 -22.14 -22.04 -21.75
C SER A 465 -23.17 -21.46 -22.72
N ILE A 466 -22.80 -20.43 -23.50
CA ILE A 466 -23.66 -19.87 -24.56
C ILE A 466 -24.00 -20.95 -25.59
N ILE A 467 -23.01 -21.72 -26.06
CA ILE A 467 -23.23 -22.81 -27.02
C ILE A 467 -24.19 -23.86 -26.45
N ALA A 468 -23.99 -24.28 -25.20
CA ALA A 468 -24.83 -25.26 -24.54
C ALA A 468 -26.28 -24.77 -24.33
N LEU A 469 -26.47 -23.49 -23.96
CA LEU A 469 -27.81 -22.89 -23.84
C LEU A 469 -28.55 -22.89 -25.18
N ASN A 470 -27.89 -22.48 -26.26
CA ASN A 470 -28.48 -22.43 -27.59
C ASN A 470 -28.71 -23.83 -28.19
N ALA A 471 -27.98 -24.85 -27.72
CA ALA A 471 -28.21 -26.25 -28.06
C ALA A 471 -29.28 -26.94 -27.18
N GLY A 472 -29.96 -26.20 -26.29
CA GLY A 472 -30.97 -26.75 -25.37
C GLY A 472 -30.41 -27.59 -24.22
N SER A 473 -29.09 -27.62 -24.04
CA SER A 473 -28.38 -28.44 -23.05
C SER A 473 -28.15 -27.69 -21.74
N ILE A 474 -29.24 -27.38 -21.01
CA ILE A 474 -29.22 -26.54 -19.80
C ILE A 474 -28.29 -27.09 -18.70
N GLY A 475 -28.25 -28.41 -18.50
CA GLY A 475 -27.38 -29.03 -17.49
C GLY A 475 -25.88 -28.77 -17.75
N PHE A 476 -25.45 -28.85 -19.01
CA PHE A 476 -24.06 -28.54 -19.38
C PHE A 476 -23.76 -27.05 -19.25
N ALA A 477 -24.70 -26.18 -19.66
CA ALA A 477 -24.55 -24.74 -19.46
C ALA A 477 -24.37 -24.39 -17.99
N PHE A 478 -25.19 -24.95 -17.10
CA PHE A 478 -25.07 -24.76 -15.66
C PHE A 478 -23.70 -25.19 -15.14
N LEU A 479 -23.21 -26.37 -15.52
CA LEU A 479 -21.90 -26.88 -15.10
C LEU A 479 -20.75 -25.99 -15.58
N PHE A 480 -20.81 -25.50 -16.82
CA PHE A 480 -19.79 -24.61 -17.38
C PHE A 480 -19.79 -23.25 -16.68
N VAL A 481 -20.95 -22.64 -16.43
CA VAL A 481 -21.04 -21.37 -15.70
C VAL A 481 -20.59 -21.52 -14.26
N LEU A 482 -21.01 -22.59 -13.55
CA LEU A 482 -20.57 -22.85 -12.19
C LEU A 482 -19.05 -23.03 -12.12
N SER A 483 -18.47 -23.78 -13.07
CA SER A 483 -17.02 -23.95 -13.18
C SER A 483 -16.32 -22.62 -13.48
N ALA A 484 -16.91 -21.75 -14.30
CA ALA A 484 -16.39 -20.42 -14.61
C ALA A 484 -16.35 -19.52 -13.37
N VAL A 485 -17.40 -19.54 -12.53
CA VAL A 485 -17.44 -18.80 -11.26
C VAL A 485 -16.35 -19.29 -10.31
N LEU A 486 -16.26 -20.61 -10.07
CA LEU A 486 -15.30 -21.18 -9.12
C LEU A 486 -13.85 -20.98 -9.58
N LEU A 487 -13.55 -21.29 -10.84
CA LEU A 487 -12.22 -21.12 -11.41
C LEU A 487 -11.83 -19.65 -11.52
N GLY A 488 -12.77 -18.78 -11.91
CA GLY A 488 -12.59 -17.34 -11.98
C GLY A 488 -12.25 -16.77 -10.60
N PHE A 489 -13.03 -17.12 -9.57
CA PHE A 489 -12.77 -16.70 -8.20
C PHE A 489 -11.39 -17.17 -7.71
N ALA A 490 -11.04 -18.44 -7.89
CA ALA A 490 -9.72 -18.94 -7.54
C ALA A 490 -8.59 -18.20 -8.29
N SER A 491 -8.80 -17.91 -9.56
CA SER A 491 -7.85 -17.16 -10.40
C SER A 491 -7.65 -15.73 -9.88
N GLU A 492 -8.71 -15.01 -9.52
CA GLU A 492 -8.61 -13.65 -8.98
C GLU A 492 -7.98 -13.60 -7.59
N ILE A 493 -8.29 -14.57 -6.72
CA ILE A 493 -7.64 -14.69 -5.41
C ILE A 493 -6.14 -14.89 -5.58
N VAL A 494 -5.71 -15.75 -6.50
CA VAL A 494 -4.28 -15.93 -6.81
C VAL A 494 -3.68 -14.65 -7.40
N GLY A 495 -4.38 -13.98 -8.31
CA GLY A 495 -3.93 -12.70 -8.88
C GLY A 495 -3.68 -11.63 -7.81
N ARG A 496 -4.62 -11.47 -6.88
CA ARG A 496 -4.52 -10.52 -5.75
C ARG A 496 -3.45 -10.94 -4.74
N LEU A 497 -3.33 -12.23 -4.44
CA LEU A 497 -2.25 -12.74 -3.59
C LEU A 497 -0.87 -12.40 -4.17
N LEU A 498 -0.67 -12.66 -5.46
CA LEU A 498 0.58 -12.30 -6.16
C LEU A 498 0.82 -10.79 -6.16
N PHE A 499 -0.23 -9.99 -6.35
CA PHE A 499 -0.16 -8.53 -6.29
C PHE A 499 0.39 -8.05 -4.94
N TYR A 500 -0.02 -8.63 -3.82
CA TYR A 500 0.50 -8.27 -2.50
C TYR A 500 1.89 -8.82 -2.23
N THR A 501 2.12 -10.12 -2.43
CA THR A 501 3.34 -10.79 -1.98
C THR A 501 4.58 -10.44 -2.80
N THR A 502 4.40 -10.03 -4.06
CA THR A 502 5.52 -9.65 -4.94
C THR A 502 5.87 -8.16 -4.87
N ALA A 503 5.13 -7.38 -4.07
CA ALA A 503 5.28 -5.94 -4.01
C ALA A 503 6.52 -5.47 -3.23
N ILE A 504 7.58 -5.17 -3.96
CA ILE A 504 8.81 -4.61 -3.40
C ILE A 504 8.64 -3.10 -3.17
N LYS A 505 8.83 -2.67 -1.91
CA LYS A 505 8.81 -1.26 -1.50
C LYS A 505 10.15 -0.59 -1.87
N THR A 506 10.11 0.71 -2.16
CA THR A 506 11.30 1.55 -2.05
C THR A 506 11.67 1.68 -0.57
N GLY A 507 12.94 1.93 -0.28
CA GLY A 507 13.41 2.05 1.09
C GLY A 507 14.91 2.21 1.14
N MET A 508 15.43 2.10 2.34
CA MET A 508 16.86 2.14 2.58
C MET A 508 17.58 0.98 1.85
N PRO A 509 18.62 1.25 1.05
CA PRO A 509 19.40 0.20 0.40
C PRO A 509 20.21 -0.60 1.41
N GLY A 510 20.43 -1.90 1.16
CA GLY A 510 21.41 -2.69 1.91
C GLY A 510 20.98 -3.02 3.34
N ASN A 511 19.69 -2.92 3.63
CA ASN A 511 19.16 -3.13 4.97
C ASN A 511 18.91 -4.62 5.21
N PHE A 512 19.96 -5.37 5.56
CA PHE A 512 19.89 -6.81 5.85
C PHE A 512 18.83 -7.20 6.89
N PHE A 513 18.49 -6.28 7.80
CA PHE A 513 17.51 -6.49 8.87
C PHE A 513 16.08 -6.03 8.53
N ALA A 514 15.81 -5.52 7.31
CA ALA A 514 14.48 -5.05 6.90
C ALA A 514 13.39 -6.14 6.93
N GLY A 515 13.81 -7.40 6.81
CA GLY A 515 12.94 -8.53 6.51
C GLY A 515 12.16 -9.13 7.69
N ALA A 516 12.17 -8.53 8.88
CA ALA A 516 11.40 -9.00 10.05
C ALA A 516 10.18 -8.11 10.38
N GLN A 517 9.89 -7.09 9.57
CA GLN A 517 9.03 -5.97 9.97
C GLN A 517 7.52 -6.19 9.79
N ARG A 518 7.09 -7.34 9.27
CA ARG A 518 5.68 -7.81 9.31
C ARG A 518 5.68 -9.34 9.38
N PRO A 519 5.03 -9.95 10.39
CA PRO A 519 4.83 -11.40 10.42
C PRO A 519 3.93 -11.88 9.28
#